data_AF-A0A838JSC8-F1
#
_entry.id   AF-A0A838JSC8-F1
#
_cell.length_a   1.000
_cell.length_b   1.000
_cell.length_c   1.000
_cell.angle_alpha   90.00
_cell.angle_beta   90.00
_cell.angle_gamma   90.00
#
_symmetry.space_group_name_H-M   'P 1'
#
loop_
_entity.id
_entity.type
_entity.pdbx_description
1 polymer ?
#
loop_
_entity_poly.entity_id
_entity_poly.type
_entity_poly.pdbx_seq_one_letter_code
_entity_poly.pdbx_strand_id
1 'polypeptide(L)'
;MTEGQQDAYDDLFSRFPDFGYSTPTLLTTADLGITYTFGLDAAGDPVRPEGVCEIYPNLTAIPDAPMVPGTDFIFEGGLIRFPGGRKRTFSSGPYARFVADPMVAISVSQAPLLFPKKARLLLVYKALEQWAARPGSGSSPTYWESRYTKELNRLYSALSTSYNMQGAQAAGANGEAVWYYSSDLAST
;
A
#
# COMPACT_ATOMS: atom_id res chain seq x y z
N MET A 1 23.30 6.67 -4.65
CA MET A 1 22.19 7.13 -3.77
C MET A 1 20.87 6.53 -4.23
N THR A 2 20.56 6.55 -5.53
CA THR A 2 19.36 5.93 -6.10
C THR A 2 19.25 4.43 -5.86
N GLU A 3 20.34 3.67 -6.02
CA GLU A 3 20.38 2.21 -5.80
C GLU A 3 19.95 1.80 -4.37
N GLY A 4 20.52 2.42 -3.34
CA GLY A 4 20.13 2.10 -1.95
C GLY A 4 18.76 2.62 -1.52
N GLN A 5 18.22 3.60 -2.24
CA GLN A 5 16.82 3.99 -2.09
C GLN A 5 15.91 2.95 -2.74
N GLN A 6 16.28 2.42 -3.91
CA GLN A 6 15.56 1.35 -4.58
C GLN A 6 15.51 0.08 -3.72
N ASP A 7 16.65 -0.36 -3.19
CA ASP A 7 16.72 -1.58 -2.36
C ASP A 7 15.87 -1.49 -1.08
N ALA A 8 15.87 -0.34 -0.41
CA ALA A 8 15.00 -0.14 0.76
C ALA A 8 13.52 -0.07 0.39
N TYR A 9 13.22 0.48 -0.78
CA TYR A 9 11.86 0.57 -1.28
C TYR A 9 11.32 -0.83 -1.60
N ASP A 10 12.11 -1.66 -2.28
CA ASP A 10 11.76 -3.04 -2.61
C ASP A 10 11.64 -3.92 -1.35
N ASP A 11 12.56 -3.79 -0.38
CA ASP A 11 12.48 -4.51 0.89
C ASP A 11 11.24 -4.11 1.72
N LEU A 12 10.89 -2.82 1.73
CA LEU A 12 9.69 -2.35 2.43
C LEU A 12 8.40 -2.81 1.76
N PHE A 13 8.30 -2.72 0.43
CA PHE A 13 7.10 -3.13 -0.31
C PHE A 13 6.89 -4.64 -0.28
N SER A 14 7.97 -5.42 -0.34
CA SER A 14 7.88 -6.89 -0.25
C SER A 14 7.36 -7.38 1.10
N ARG A 15 7.65 -6.65 2.18
CA ARG A 15 7.20 -6.99 3.53
C ARG A 15 5.87 -6.33 3.91
N PHE A 16 5.63 -5.11 3.44
CA PHE A 16 4.49 -4.27 3.80
C PHE A 16 3.95 -3.53 2.57
N PRO A 17 3.15 -4.21 1.74
CA PRO A 17 2.53 -3.57 0.59
C PRO A 17 1.63 -2.39 0.99
N ASP A 18 1.09 -2.38 2.21
CA ASP A 18 0.25 -1.32 2.75
C ASP A 18 0.88 0.09 2.69
N PHE A 19 2.21 0.18 2.74
CA PHE A 19 2.92 1.45 2.62
C PHE A 19 2.77 2.09 1.23
N GLY A 20 2.40 1.30 0.23
CA GLY A 20 2.20 1.70 -1.15
C GLY A 20 0.77 2.08 -1.49
N TYR A 21 -0.19 2.03 -0.56
CA TYR A 21 -1.57 2.39 -0.87
C TYR A 21 -1.66 3.80 -1.42
N SER A 22 -2.13 3.89 -2.67
CA SER A 22 -2.42 5.16 -3.32
C SER A 22 -3.70 5.79 -2.76
N THR A 23 -3.89 7.07 -3.05
CA THR A 23 -5.18 7.73 -2.82
C THR A 23 -6.29 7.03 -3.60
N PRO A 24 -7.53 6.96 -3.08
CA PRO A 24 -8.64 6.33 -3.79
C PRO A 24 -8.76 6.85 -5.22
N THR A 25 -8.68 5.94 -6.19
CA THR A 25 -8.76 6.24 -7.62
C THR A 25 -10.14 5.86 -8.14
N LEU A 26 -10.81 6.80 -8.81
CA LEU A 26 -12.08 6.52 -9.46
C LEU A 26 -11.84 5.65 -10.69
N LEU A 27 -12.45 4.47 -10.73
CA LEU A 27 -12.41 3.60 -11.90
C LEU A 27 -13.43 4.07 -12.93
N THR A 28 -13.03 4.03 -14.19
CA THR A 28 -13.89 4.45 -15.31
C THR A 28 -14.27 3.26 -16.18
N THR A 29 -15.38 3.40 -16.91
CA THR A 29 -15.87 2.36 -17.82
C THR A 29 -16.10 2.96 -19.21
N ALA A 30 -15.75 2.22 -20.26
CA ALA A 30 -16.05 2.57 -21.64
C ALA A 30 -17.15 1.70 -22.26
N ASP A 31 -17.56 0.63 -21.56
CA ASP A 31 -18.44 -0.42 -22.07
C ASP A 31 -19.79 -0.49 -21.31
N LEU A 32 -20.22 0.65 -20.78
CA LEU A 32 -21.48 0.81 -20.04
C LEU A 32 -21.52 0.00 -18.74
N GLY A 33 -20.38 -0.16 -18.07
CA GLY A 33 -20.27 -0.79 -16.75
C GLY A 33 -20.14 -2.31 -16.78
N ILE A 34 -19.65 -2.89 -17.88
CA ILE A 34 -19.25 -4.32 -17.92
C ILE A 34 -17.87 -4.43 -17.27
N THR A 35 -16.94 -3.57 -17.67
CA THR A 35 -15.58 -3.49 -17.15
C THR A 35 -15.26 -2.10 -16.64
N TYR A 36 -14.38 -2.05 -15.64
CA TYR A 36 -13.85 -0.81 -15.08
C TYR A 36 -12.33 -0.86 -15.06
N THR A 37 -11.69 0.19 -15.56
CA THR A 37 -10.23 0.32 -15.66
C THR A 37 -9.66 1.21 -14.56
N PHE A 38 -8.43 0.92 -14.15
CA PHE A 38 -7.62 1.71 -13.20
C PHE A 38 -7.02 2.97 -13.83
N GLY A 39 -7.24 3.20 -15.12
CA GLY A 39 -6.71 4.34 -15.85
C GLY A 39 -5.34 4.07 -16.45
N LEU A 40 -4.65 5.15 -16.82
CA LEU A 40 -3.32 5.11 -17.41
C LEU A 40 -2.31 5.75 -16.45
N ASP A 41 -1.07 5.29 -16.49
CA ASP A 41 0.04 5.89 -15.76
C ASP A 41 0.56 7.16 -16.47
N ALA A 42 1.67 7.73 -15.96
CA ALA A 42 2.27 8.92 -16.55
C ALA A 42 2.92 8.68 -17.93
N ALA A 43 3.23 7.44 -18.29
CA ALA A 43 3.75 7.04 -19.59
C ALA A 43 2.61 6.75 -20.60
N GLY A 44 1.37 6.65 -20.13
CA GLY A 44 0.20 6.33 -20.93
C GLY A 44 -0.09 4.82 -20.99
N ASP A 45 0.59 4.02 -20.18
CA ASP A 45 0.38 2.57 -20.10
C ASP A 45 -0.76 2.23 -19.11
N PRO A 46 -1.53 1.15 -19.35
CA PRO A 46 -2.61 0.75 -18.45
C PRO A 46 -2.09 0.46 -17.05
N VAL A 47 -2.66 1.13 -16.04
CA VAL A 47 -2.35 0.85 -14.65
C VAL A 47 -2.84 -0.54 -14.29
N ARG A 48 -1.93 -1.37 -13.79
CA ARG A 48 -2.25 -2.67 -13.23
C ARG A 48 -1.96 -2.65 -11.73
N PRO A 49 -2.97 -2.88 -10.87
CA PRO A 49 -2.71 -3.07 -9.45
C PRO A 49 -1.80 -4.27 -9.21
N GLU A 50 -0.74 -4.07 -8.42
CA GLU A 50 0.13 -5.15 -7.98
C GLU A 50 -0.14 -5.47 -6.51
N GLY A 51 -0.29 -6.75 -6.20
CA GLY A 51 -0.57 -7.19 -4.83
C GLY A 51 -1.98 -6.84 -4.35
N VAL A 52 -2.09 -6.06 -3.28
CA VAL A 52 -3.37 -5.80 -2.59
C VAL A 52 -4.11 -4.66 -3.27
N CYS A 53 -5.36 -4.93 -3.66
CA CYS A 53 -6.27 -3.96 -4.26
C CYS A 53 -7.66 -4.10 -3.64
N GLU A 54 -8.11 -3.03 -3.00
CA GLU A 54 -9.44 -2.89 -2.41
C GLU A 54 -10.32 -2.06 -3.35
N ILE A 55 -11.55 -2.50 -3.56
CA ILE A 55 -12.50 -1.80 -4.44
C ILE A 55 -13.75 -1.49 -3.65
N TYR A 56 -14.28 -0.30 -3.82
CA TYR A 56 -15.41 0.23 -3.08
C TYR A 56 -16.47 0.72 -4.05
N PRO A 57 -17.77 0.57 -3.73
CA PRO A 57 -18.85 1.00 -4.62
C PRO A 57 -18.94 2.54 -4.75
N ASN A 58 -18.43 3.27 -3.77
CA ASN A 58 -18.40 4.74 -3.73
C ASN A 58 -17.34 5.21 -2.72
N LEU A 59 -17.04 6.51 -2.71
CA LEU A 59 -16.04 7.10 -1.82
C LEU A 59 -16.42 7.01 -0.33
N THR A 60 -17.72 7.07 -0.01
CA THR A 60 -18.22 7.02 1.37
C THR A 60 -18.16 5.64 2.00
N ALA A 61 -18.00 4.58 1.19
CA ALA A 61 -17.86 3.21 1.67
C ALA A 61 -16.44 2.87 2.15
N ILE A 62 -15.50 3.81 2.04
CA ILE A 62 -14.11 3.63 2.46
C ILE A 62 -13.99 4.02 3.94
N PRO A 63 -13.43 3.17 4.83
CA PRO A 63 -12.87 1.84 4.57
C PRO A 63 -13.86 0.67 4.81
N ASP A 64 -15.08 0.97 5.23
CA ASP A 64 -15.95 0.04 5.96
C ASP A 64 -16.59 -1.07 5.10
N ALA A 65 -16.73 -0.87 3.79
CA ALA A 65 -17.46 -1.80 2.92
C ALA A 65 -16.74 -2.05 1.59
N PRO A 66 -15.59 -2.77 1.59
CA PRO A 66 -14.95 -3.20 0.37
C PRO A 66 -15.78 -4.25 -0.35
N MET A 67 -15.80 -4.17 -1.68
CA MET A 67 -16.32 -5.20 -2.57
C MET A 67 -15.42 -6.43 -2.49
N VAL A 68 -16.01 -7.62 -2.63
CA VAL A 68 -15.31 -8.89 -2.45
C VAL A 68 -14.81 -9.44 -3.80
N PRO A 69 -13.50 -9.65 -4.00
CA PRO A 69 -12.99 -10.27 -5.22
C PRO A 69 -13.49 -11.72 -5.35
N GLY A 70 -13.82 -12.14 -6.57
CA GLY A 70 -14.43 -13.43 -6.89
C GLY A 70 -15.96 -13.48 -6.71
N THR A 71 -16.53 -12.60 -5.88
CA THR A 71 -17.98 -12.54 -5.63
C THR A 71 -18.61 -11.32 -6.28
N ASP A 72 -18.13 -10.13 -5.93
CA ASP A 72 -18.62 -8.87 -6.49
C ASP A 72 -17.97 -8.55 -7.83
N PHE A 73 -16.68 -8.85 -7.99
CA PHE A 73 -15.91 -8.54 -9.20
C PHE A 73 -14.78 -9.56 -9.40
N ILE A 74 -14.26 -9.65 -10.61
CA ILE A 74 -13.11 -10.48 -10.99
C ILE A 74 -12.06 -9.56 -11.59
N PHE A 75 -10.79 -9.78 -11.22
CA PHE A 75 -9.66 -9.13 -11.87
C PHE A 75 -9.38 -9.76 -13.23
N GLU A 76 -9.21 -8.94 -14.25
CA GLU A 76 -8.88 -9.38 -15.61
C GLU A 76 -7.78 -8.46 -16.15
N GLY A 77 -6.53 -8.74 -15.75
CA GLY A 77 -5.39 -7.89 -16.08
C GLY A 77 -5.49 -6.51 -15.43
N GLY A 78 -5.50 -5.45 -16.24
CA GLY A 78 -5.58 -4.05 -15.81
C GLY A 78 -7.02 -3.51 -15.67
N LEU A 79 -8.01 -4.39 -15.54
CA LEU A 79 -9.40 -4.00 -15.32
C LEU A 79 -10.10 -4.98 -14.38
N ILE A 80 -11.27 -4.57 -13.91
CA ILE A 80 -12.21 -5.43 -13.20
C ILE A 80 -13.44 -5.69 -14.05
N ARG A 81 -14.02 -6.87 -13.89
CA ARG A 81 -15.27 -7.28 -14.53
C ARG A 81 -16.23 -7.86 -13.51
N PHE A 82 -17.52 -7.61 -13.70
CA PHE A 82 -18.56 -8.22 -12.88
C PHE A 82 -18.84 -9.66 -13.31
N PRO A 83 -18.89 -10.64 -12.37
CA PRO A 83 -19.17 -12.04 -12.69
C PRO A 83 -20.47 -12.22 -13.48
N GLY A 84 -20.49 -13.26 -14.32
CA GLY A 84 -21.68 -13.63 -15.10
C GLY A 84 -22.00 -12.67 -16.26
N GLY A 85 -21.05 -11.84 -16.71
CA GLY A 85 -21.26 -10.92 -17.83
C GLY A 85 -22.28 -9.82 -17.53
N ARG A 86 -22.52 -9.56 -16.25
CA ARG A 86 -23.48 -8.56 -15.79
C ARG A 86 -22.88 -7.16 -15.93
N LYS A 87 -23.75 -6.19 -16.18
CA LYS A 87 -23.42 -4.77 -16.07
C LYS A 87 -23.74 -4.30 -14.67
N ARG A 88 -22.84 -3.55 -14.04
CA ARG A 88 -23.12 -2.85 -12.78
C ARG A 88 -22.78 -1.38 -12.98
N THR A 89 -23.79 -0.53 -12.82
CA THR A 89 -23.63 0.92 -12.95
C THR A 89 -23.49 1.56 -11.58
N PHE A 90 -22.63 2.56 -11.52
CA PHE A 90 -22.40 3.42 -10.36
C PHE A 90 -22.67 4.87 -10.80
N SER A 91 -22.99 5.78 -9.87
CA SER A 91 -23.28 7.18 -10.24
C SER A 91 -22.09 7.87 -10.92
N SER A 92 -20.87 7.48 -10.54
CA SER A 92 -19.62 7.98 -11.12
C SER A 92 -18.66 6.85 -11.50
N GLY A 93 -18.66 5.77 -10.74
CA GLY A 93 -17.74 4.63 -10.87
C GLY A 93 -17.40 4.09 -9.48
N PRO A 94 -16.91 2.85 -9.38
CA PRO A 94 -16.34 2.34 -8.15
C PRO A 94 -14.97 3.01 -7.89
N TYR A 95 -14.55 3.04 -6.64
CA TYR A 95 -13.25 3.58 -6.22
C TYR A 95 -12.31 2.43 -5.87
N ALA A 96 -11.07 2.49 -6.31
CA ALA A 96 -10.04 1.54 -5.94
C ALA A 96 -8.97 2.16 -5.05
N ARG A 97 -8.55 1.42 -4.04
CA ARG A 97 -7.31 1.68 -3.30
C ARG A 97 -6.39 0.52 -3.58
N PHE A 98 -5.24 0.81 -4.15
CA PHE A 98 -4.27 -0.22 -4.51
C PHE A 98 -2.88 0.33 -4.38
N VAL A 99 -1.94 -0.60 -4.31
CA VAL A 99 -0.54 -0.30 -4.46
C VAL A 99 -0.28 0.01 -5.93
N ALA A 100 -0.11 1.30 -6.23
CA ALA A 100 0.28 1.73 -7.56
C ALA A 100 1.74 1.31 -7.83
N ASP A 101 2.05 1.02 -9.09
CA ASP A 101 3.33 0.43 -9.49
C ASP A 101 4.52 1.12 -8.79
N PRO A 102 5.33 0.37 -8.01
CA PRO A 102 6.50 0.88 -7.33
C PRO A 102 7.58 1.44 -8.28
N MET A 103 7.53 1.13 -9.57
CA MET A 103 8.63 1.36 -10.50
C MET A 103 8.81 2.80 -11.00
N VAL A 104 8.19 3.80 -10.37
CA VAL A 104 8.60 5.17 -10.70
C VAL A 104 10.00 5.40 -10.15
N ALA A 105 10.99 5.37 -11.03
CA ALA A 105 12.40 5.56 -10.73
C ALA A 105 12.57 6.75 -9.77
N ILE A 106 13.05 6.47 -8.56
CA ILE A 106 13.28 7.49 -7.55
C ILE A 106 14.34 8.44 -8.11
N SER A 107 13.93 9.67 -8.42
CA SER A 107 14.77 10.70 -9.01
C SER A 107 14.77 11.94 -8.12
N VAL A 108 15.73 12.85 -8.33
CA VAL A 108 15.78 14.12 -7.59
C VAL A 108 14.51 14.97 -7.76
N SER A 109 13.77 14.76 -8.85
CA SER A 109 12.52 15.45 -9.17
C SER A 109 11.26 14.72 -8.68
N GLN A 110 11.36 13.47 -8.23
CA GLN A 110 10.19 12.66 -7.88
C GLN A 110 10.36 12.00 -6.51
N ALA A 111 9.54 12.45 -5.56
CA ALA A 111 9.57 11.92 -4.20
C ALA A 111 9.03 10.47 -4.16
N PRO A 112 9.62 9.59 -3.34
CA PRO A 112 9.17 8.22 -3.20
C PRO A 112 7.76 8.13 -2.61
N LEU A 113 6.93 7.27 -3.21
CA LEU A 113 5.55 7.01 -2.82
C LEU A 113 5.49 6.00 -1.66
N LEU A 114 6.05 6.39 -0.51
CA LEU A 114 5.84 5.67 0.76
C LEU A 114 4.90 6.47 1.67
N PHE A 115 3.87 5.79 2.15
CA PHE A 115 2.99 6.20 3.24
C PHE A 115 3.28 5.32 4.45
N PRO A 116 3.35 5.84 5.69
CA PRO A 116 3.32 7.24 6.07
C PRO A 116 4.58 7.98 5.60
N LYS A 117 4.53 9.31 5.44
CA LYS A 117 5.68 10.13 4.99
C LYS A 117 6.97 9.89 5.78
N LYS A 118 6.85 9.47 7.05
CA LYS A 118 7.98 9.13 7.93
C LYS A 118 8.77 7.90 7.45
N ALA A 119 8.13 6.95 6.77
CA ALA A 119 8.78 5.76 6.20
C ALA A 119 9.83 6.11 5.14
N ARG A 120 9.72 7.28 4.50
CA ARG A 120 10.70 7.78 3.52
C ARG A 120 12.09 7.99 4.11
N LEU A 121 12.20 8.19 5.43
CA LEU A 121 13.49 8.33 6.11
C LEU A 121 14.31 7.03 6.06
N LEU A 122 13.67 5.87 6.01
CA LEU A 122 14.34 4.57 5.89
C LEU A 122 15.15 4.46 4.60
N LEU A 123 14.64 5.02 3.50
CA LEU A 123 15.33 5.08 2.22
C LEU A 123 16.67 5.84 2.33
N VAL A 124 16.70 6.90 3.16
CA VAL A 124 17.92 7.68 3.40
C VAL A 124 18.93 6.86 4.19
N TYR A 125 18.50 6.15 5.24
CA TYR A 125 19.43 5.32 6.03
C TYR A 125 20.01 4.16 5.23
N LYS A 126 19.21 3.50 4.38
CA LYS A 126 19.72 2.42 3.53
C LYS A 126 20.68 2.94 2.46
N ALA A 127 20.40 4.10 1.88
CA ALA A 127 21.33 4.75 0.95
C ALA A 127 22.66 5.13 1.62
N LEU A 128 22.64 5.55 2.89
CA LEU A 128 23.83 5.86 3.67
C LEU A 128 24.61 4.61 4.10
N GLU A 129 23.91 3.52 4.44
CA GLU A 129 24.51 2.20 4.68
C GLU A 129 25.29 1.74 3.45
N GLN A 130 24.66 1.75 2.27
CA GLN A 130 25.34 1.36 1.03
C GLN A 130 26.50 2.28 0.67
N TRP A 131 26.38 3.59 0.92
CA TRP A 131 27.49 4.52 0.72
C TRP A 131 28.65 4.21 1.66
N ALA A 132 28.38 3.93 2.94
CA ALA A 132 29.38 3.57 3.93
C ALA A 132 30.03 2.21 3.63
N ALA A 133 29.31 1.27 3.03
CA ALA A 133 29.83 -0.05 2.64
C ALA A 133 30.81 0.00 1.46
N ARG A 134 30.89 1.12 0.73
CA ARG A 134 31.83 1.28 -0.40
C ARG A 134 33.28 1.38 0.10
N PRO A 135 34.23 0.70 -0.57
CA PRO A 135 35.65 0.85 -0.27
C PRO A 135 36.08 2.32 -0.36
N GLY A 136 36.78 2.83 0.67
CA GLY A 136 37.26 4.21 0.71
C GLY A 136 36.28 5.24 1.29
N SER A 137 35.10 4.83 1.77
CA SER A 137 34.12 5.73 2.42
C SER A 137 34.58 6.29 3.78
N GLY A 138 35.52 5.59 4.45
CA GLY A 138 36.00 5.94 5.79
C GLY A 138 34.95 5.84 6.91
N SER A 139 33.75 5.32 6.61
CA SER A 139 32.61 5.26 7.54
C SER A 139 32.19 3.82 7.80
N SER A 140 31.71 3.52 9.01
CA SER A 140 31.21 2.18 9.37
C SER A 140 29.75 1.99 8.91
N PRO A 141 29.43 0.96 8.10
CA PRO A 141 28.05 0.64 7.69
C PRO A 141 27.14 0.32 8.88
N THR A 142 27.68 -0.33 9.91
CA THR A 142 26.94 -0.80 11.09
C THR A 142 26.22 0.32 11.83
N TYR A 143 26.75 1.56 11.78
CA TYR A 143 26.07 2.73 12.36
C TYR A 143 24.72 3.02 11.69
N TRP A 144 24.67 2.96 10.36
CA TRP A 144 23.49 3.26 9.58
C TRP A 144 22.47 2.12 9.61
N GLU A 145 22.95 0.86 9.64
CA GLU A 145 22.10 -0.32 9.85
C GLU A 145 21.33 -0.26 11.18
N SER A 146 22.01 0.16 12.26
CA SER A 146 21.38 0.30 13.57
C SER A 146 20.29 1.38 13.57
N ARG A 147 20.52 2.49 12.87
CA ARG A 147 19.53 3.56 12.68
C ARG A 147 18.33 3.11 11.85
N TYR A 148 18.58 2.40 10.75
CA TYR A 148 17.55 1.82 9.91
C TYR A 148 16.65 0.88 10.73
N THR A 149 17.26 -0.07 11.44
CA THR A 149 16.54 -1.06 12.26
C THR A 149 15.71 -0.40 13.36
N LYS A 150 16.26 0.64 14.01
CA LYS A 150 15.55 1.38 15.07
C LYS A 150 14.30 2.08 14.55
N GLU A 151 14.41 2.80 13.44
CA GLU A 151 13.26 3.51 12.86
C GLU A 151 12.25 2.55 12.23
N LEU A 152 12.71 1.42 11.66
CA LEU A 152 11.84 0.37 11.17
C LEU A 152 10.99 -0.21 12.31
N ASN A 153 11.60 -0.57 13.43
CA ASN A 153 10.88 -1.05 14.61
C ASN A 153 9.89 -0.01 15.16
N ARG A 154 10.27 1.28 15.15
CA ARG A 154 9.38 2.36 15.56
C ARG A 154 8.15 2.48 14.66
N LEU A 155 8.34 2.34 13.35
CA LEU A 155 7.24 2.34 12.38
C LEU A 155 6.33 1.14 12.60
N TYR A 156 6.88 -0.05 12.85
CA TYR A 156 6.08 -1.23 13.21
C TYR A 156 5.19 -0.99 14.42
N SER A 157 5.74 -0.46 15.51
CA SER A 157 4.94 -0.17 16.72
C SER A 157 3.86 0.87 16.46
N ALA A 158 4.13 1.86 15.60
CA ALA A 158 3.14 2.88 15.25
C ALA A 158 1.99 2.32 14.40
N LEU A 159 2.30 1.44 13.44
CA LEU A 159 1.32 0.84 12.55
C LEU A 159 0.44 -0.17 13.26
N SER A 160 1.03 -1.05 14.08
CA SER A 160 0.28 -2.01 14.89
C SER A 160 -0.72 -1.29 15.80
N THR A 161 -0.32 -0.15 16.38
CA THR A 161 -1.22 0.69 17.20
C THR A 161 -2.36 1.29 16.37
N SER A 162 -2.10 1.76 15.14
CA SER A 162 -3.16 2.32 14.29
C SER A 162 -4.16 1.27 13.81
N TYR A 163 -3.71 0.07 13.43
CA TYR A 163 -4.59 -1.03 13.02
C TYR A 163 -5.39 -1.58 14.21
N ASN A 164 -4.78 -1.69 15.39
CA ASN A 164 -5.47 -2.11 16.61
C ASN A 164 -6.53 -1.09 17.06
N MET A 165 -6.29 0.22 16.90
CA MET A 165 -7.28 1.24 17.25
C MET A 165 -8.43 1.32 16.23
N GLN A 166 -8.16 1.17 14.93
CA GLN A 166 -9.23 1.11 13.91
C GLN A 166 -10.10 -0.14 14.07
N GLY A 167 -9.48 -1.30 14.34
CA GLY A 167 -10.21 -2.52 14.66
C GLY A 167 -11.01 -2.42 15.97
N ALA A 168 -10.44 -1.82 17.01
CA ALA A 168 -11.12 -1.66 18.30
C ALA A 168 -12.29 -0.66 18.25
N GLN A 169 -12.22 0.39 17.42
CA GLN A 169 -13.33 1.32 17.24
C GLN A 169 -14.48 0.72 16.42
N ALA A 170 -14.20 -0.14 15.43
CA ALA A 170 -15.22 -0.89 14.71
C ALA A 170 -15.85 -2.01 15.57
N ALA A 171 -15.05 -2.70 16.38
CA ALA A 171 -15.48 -3.75 17.30
C ALA A 171 -16.34 -3.25 18.47
N GLY A 172 -15.94 -2.14 19.09
CA GLY A 172 -16.58 -1.59 20.27
C GLY A 172 -17.93 -0.92 20.00
N ALA A 173 -18.25 -0.62 18.73
CA ALA A 173 -19.52 0.01 18.37
C ALA A 173 -20.73 -0.93 18.50
N ASN A 174 -20.53 -2.26 18.41
CA ASN A 174 -21.61 -3.26 18.39
C ASN A 174 -21.59 -4.23 19.59
N GLY A 175 -20.71 -4.05 20.57
CA GLY A 175 -20.63 -4.94 21.73
C GLY A 175 -20.16 -6.37 21.43
N GLU A 176 -19.60 -6.62 20.25
CA GLU A 176 -19.06 -7.93 19.88
C GLU A 176 -17.62 -8.07 20.40
N ALA A 177 -17.39 -9.11 21.21
CA ALA A 177 -16.06 -9.47 21.68
C ALA A 177 -15.21 -9.92 20.48
N VAL A 178 -14.26 -9.07 20.08
CA VAL A 178 -13.34 -9.36 19.00
C VAL A 178 -12.25 -10.31 19.50
N TRP A 179 -12.18 -11.49 18.89
CA TRP A 179 -11.36 -12.63 19.30
C TRP A 179 -9.84 -12.46 19.08
N TYR A 180 -9.40 -11.32 18.55
CA TYR A 180 -7.98 -11.03 18.27
C TYR A 180 -7.46 -9.83 19.08
N TYR A 181 -7.82 -9.66 20.35
CA TYR A 181 -7.10 -8.70 21.18
C TYR A 181 -5.63 -9.13 21.31
N SER A 182 -4.69 -8.22 21.00
CA SER A 182 -3.25 -8.49 21.14
C SER A 182 -2.81 -8.72 22.59
N SER A 183 -3.67 -8.48 23.58
CA SER A 183 -3.44 -8.85 24.98
C SER A 183 -3.45 -10.36 25.21
N ASP A 184 -4.13 -11.13 24.35
CA ASP A 184 -4.28 -12.57 24.52
C ASP A 184 -3.12 -13.36 23.89
N LEU A 185 -2.35 -12.71 23.00
CA LEU A 185 -1.09 -13.23 22.45
C LEU A 185 0.10 -13.08 23.42
N ALA A 186 -0.07 -12.39 24.55
CA ALA A 186 0.98 -12.23 25.56
C ALA A 186 0.96 -13.32 26.65
N SER A 187 0.04 -14.27 26.57
CA SER A 187 -0.04 -15.41 27.49
C SER A 187 -0.14 -16.75 26.76
N THR A 188 0.95 -17.18 26.13
CA THR A 188 1.28 -18.60 25.91
C THR A 188 2.78 -18.79 25.89
#